data_AF-A0A9E0XAC1-F1
#
_entry.id   AF-A0A9E0XAC1-F1
#
_cell.length_a   1.000
_cell.length_b   1.000
_cell.length_c   1.000
_cell.angle_alpha   90.00
_cell.angle_beta   90.00
_cell.angle_gamma   90.00
#
_symmetry.space_group_name_H-M   'P 1'
#
loop_
_entity.id
_entity.type
_entity.pdbx_description
1 polymer ?
#
loop_
_entity_poly.entity_id
_entity_poly.type
_entity_poly.pdbx_seq_one_letter_code
_entity_poly.pdbx_strand_id
1 'polypeptide(L)'
;WSALGSLAGAPVQQRTMTGFSVLLQSNALRQAFAPYVFGGAHGKLLDADSDRLGAGSVQCFEMEELMHSKAAVMAVLGYLFARFDERFDGAPTLLMLDEAWLFLDDPVFAARIRQWLKTLRKKNVSVIFATQSLADIKDSSIAPAIIESCASRIFLPNPQATEPQIRTIYEGFGLNRRQIEIVATAQPKRDYYYQSRLGNRVFDLNLGPATLAFVGASMPQDQRAIDEVLGRLLLDGGVPDFAGAWLRHRHLDWAADLLTSFPGLASGSLRTANHPQENLL
;
A
#
# COMPACT_ATOMS: atom_id res chain seq x y z
N TRP A 1 -32.14 9.22 4.33
CA TRP A 1 -32.29 8.63 2.99
C TRP A 1 -32.79 9.62 1.93
N SER A 2 -33.72 10.53 2.23
CA SER A 2 -34.21 11.54 1.26
C SER A 2 -33.09 12.33 0.57
N ALA A 3 -32.13 12.88 1.32
CA ALA A 3 -31.00 13.63 0.76
C ALA A 3 -30.15 12.81 -0.24
N LEU A 4 -29.93 11.52 0.04
CA LEU A 4 -29.21 10.62 -0.87
C LEU A 4 -30.02 10.35 -2.15
N GLY A 5 -31.33 10.16 -2.02
CA GLY A 5 -32.22 10.01 -3.17
C GLY A 5 -32.23 11.24 -4.07
N SER A 6 -32.29 12.44 -3.48
CA SER A 6 -32.20 13.70 -4.21
C SER A 6 -30.85 13.86 -4.92
N LEU A 7 -29.74 13.54 -4.23
CA LEU A 7 -28.40 13.64 -4.82
C LEU A 7 -28.20 12.64 -5.96
N ALA A 8 -28.75 11.43 -5.85
CA ALA A 8 -28.67 10.43 -6.90
C ALA A 8 -29.35 10.90 -8.21
N GLY A 9 -30.36 11.77 -8.12
CA GLY A 9 -31.01 12.40 -9.28
C GLY A 9 -30.22 13.56 -9.91
N ALA A 10 -29.20 14.09 -9.22
CA ALA A 10 -28.37 15.18 -9.74
C ALA A 10 -27.35 14.68 -10.79
N PRO A 11 -26.84 15.55 -11.67
CA PRO A 11 -25.70 15.26 -12.55
C PRO A 11 -24.51 14.70 -11.76
N VAL A 12 -23.76 13.76 -12.34
CA VAL A 12 -22.66 13.04 -11.66
C VAL A 12 -21.65 14.01 -11.03
N GLN A 13 -21.32 15.09 -11.75
CA GLN A 13 -20.36 16.11 -11.32
C GLN A 13 -20.82 16.88 -10.07
N GLN A 14 -22.11 16.85 -9.76
CA GLN A 14 -22.70 17.51 -8.59
C GLN A 14 -22.90 16.54 -7.42
N ARG A 15 -22.58 15.25 -7.58
CA ARG A 15 -22.69 14.21 -6.54
C ARG A 15 -21.50 14.24 -5.59
N THR A 16 -21.21 15.41 -5.05
CA THR A 16 -20.06 15.67 -4.18
C THR A 16 -20.47 15.69 -2.71
N MET A 17 -19.50 15.73 -1.80
CA MET A 17 -19.78 15.86 -0.36
C MET A 17 -20.48 17.18 -0.04
N THR A 18 -20.09 18.25 -0.73
CA THR A 18 -20.76 19.56 -0.66
C THR A 18 -22.20 19.46 -1.14
N GLY A 19 -22.42 18.85 -2.31
CA GLY A 19 -23.76 18.63 -2.85
C GLY A 19 -24.65 17.85 -1.88
N PHE A 20 -24.10 16.80 -1.26
CA PHE A 20 -24.81 16.03 -0.23
C PHE A 20 -25.16 16.87 0.99
N SER A 21 -24.21 17.65 1.51
CA SER A 21 -24.39 18.44 2.73
C SER A 21 -25.47 19.52 2.60
N VAL A 22 -25.60 20.13 1.41
CA VAL A 22 -26.67 21.11 1.12
C VAL A 22 -28.06 20.49 1.19
N LEU A 23 -28.21 19.21 0.82
CA LEU A 23 -29.48 18.51 0.82
C LEU A 23 -29.88 17.96 2.20
N LEU A 24 -28.95 17.96 3.16
CA LEU A 24 -29.20 17.48 4.52
C LEU A 24 -30.10 18.44 5.31
N GLN A 25 -31.23 17.92 5.78
CA GLN A 25 -32.14 18.66 6.66
C GLN A 25 -31.65 18.70 8.12
N SER A 26 -30.79 17.76 8.53
CA SER A 26 -30.27 17.67 9.90
C SER A 26 -29.03 18.55 10.09
N ASN A 27 -29.11 19.51 11.02
CA ASN A 27 -27.97 20.35 11.40
C ASN A 27 -26.81 19.54 11.97
N ALA A 28 -27.10 18.51 12.77
CA ALA A 28 -26.06 17.67 13.36
C ALA A 28 -25.27 16.93 12.27
N LEU A 29 -25.94 16.42 11.23
CA LEU A 29 -25.27 15.80 10.10
C LEU A 29 -24.48 16.83 9.28
N ARG A 30 -25.06 18.01 9.00
CA ARG A 30 -24.33 19.08 8.29
C ARG A 30 -23.03 19.47 9.01
N GLN A 31 -23.07 19.57 10.35
CA GLN A 31 -21.89 19.82 11.17
C GLN A 31 -20.87 18.69 11.09
N ALA A 32 -21.31 17.43 11.10
CA ALA A 32 -20.42 16.28 10.96
C ALA A 32 -19.71 16.23 9.58
N PHE A 33 -20.39 16.68 8.52
CA PHE A 33 -19.81 16.75 7.17
C PHE A 33 -18.99 18.01 6.91
N ALA A 34 -19.15 19.07 7.71
CA ALA A 34 -18.51 20.37 7.49
C ALA A 34 -16.98 20.33 7.27
N PRO A 35 -16.18 19.44 7.91
CA PRO A 35 -14.76 19.35 7.62
C PRO A 35 -14.45 18.84 6.21
N TYR A 36 -15.33 18.02 5.63
CA TYR A 36 -15.09 17.27 4.40
C TYR A 36 -15.74 17.90 3.16
N VAL A 37 -16.41 19.04 3.30
CA VAL A 37 -16.97 19.79 2.16
C VAL A 37 -16.00 20.86 1.68
N PHE A 38 -16.31 21.48 0.55
CA PHE A 38 -15.56 22.59 0.00
C PHE A 38 -15.39 23.72 1.02
N GLY A 39 -14.15 24.18 1.20
CA GLY A 39 -13.79 25.17 2.23
C GLY A 39 -13.58 24.61 3.64
N GLY A 40 -13.91 23.33 3.88
CA GLY A 40 -13.54 22.61 5.10
C GLY A 40 -12.07 22.18 5.11
N ALA A 41 -11.55 21.89 6.30
CA ALA A 41 -10.14 21.52 6.51
C ALA A 41 -9.70 20.27 5.72
N HIS A 42 -10.65 19.41 5.32
CA HIS A 42 -10.43 18.15 4.61
C HIS A 42 -11.19 18.09 3.28
N GLY A 43 -11.75 19.21 2.81
CA GLY A 43 -12.55 19.25 1.58
C GLY A 43 -11.79 18.75 0.35
N LYS A 44 -10.48 19.04 0.27
CA LYS A 44 -9.63 18.59 -0.84
C LYS A 44 -9.45 17.07 -0.94
N LEU A 45 -9.78 16.32 0.12
CA LEU A 45 -9.55 14.88 0.17
C LEU A 45 -10.71 14.07 -0.43
N LEU A 46 -11.95 14.46 -0.12
CA LEU A 46 -13.15 13.66 -0.40
C LEU A 46 -14.27 14.43 -1.11
N ASP A 47 -14.12 15.74 -1.31
CA ASP A 47 -15.08 16.55 -2.06
C ASP A 47 -14.57 16.82 -3.47
N ALA A 48 -14.90 15.91 -4.38
CA ALA A 48 -14.54 16.01 -5.79
C ALA A 48 -15.73 15.65 -6.69
N ASP A 49 -15.73 16.19 -7.91
CA ASP A 49 -16.70 15.89 -8.97
C ASP A 49 -16.41 14.58 -9.71
N SER A 50 -15.21 14.04 -9.52
CA SER A 50 -14.68 12.85 -10.17
C SER A 50 -13.68 12.15 -9.25
N ASP A 51 -13.73 10.81 -9.24
CA ASP A 51 -12.71 10.01 -8.58
C ASP A 51 -11.44 9.95 -9.45
N ARG A 52 -10.29 10.13 -8.81
CA ARG A 52 -8.97 10.13 -9.46
C ARG A 52 -8.11 8.94 -9.04
N LEU A 53 -8.70 7.95 -8.36
CA LEU A 53 -8.05 6.66 -8.13
C LEU A 53 -7.70 6.01 -9.48
N GLY A 54 -6.41 5.95 -9.80
CA GLY A 54 -5.92 5.39 -11.05
C GLY A 54 -6.29 3.93 -11.25
N ALA A 55 -6.22 3.43 -12.49
CA ALA A 55 -6.52 2.04 -12.82
C ALA A 55 -5.26 1.14 -12.96
N GLY A 56 -4.09 1.64 -12.50
CA GLY A 56 -2.83 0.92 -12.61
C GLY A 56 -2.80 -0.40 -11.82
N SER A 57 -1.96 -1.34 -12.29
CA SER A 57 -1.69 -2.60 -11.60
C SER A 57 -0.89 -2.41 -10.30
N VAL A 58 -0.16 -1.29 -10.19
CA VAL A 58 0.50 -0.84 -8.98
C VAL A 58 -0.11 0.49 -8.58
N GLN A 59 -0.58 0.59 -7.34
CA GLN A 59 -1.12 1.81 -6.75
C GLN A 59 -0.44 2.01 -5.41
N CYS A 60 0.06 3.22 -5.19
CA CYS A 60 0.67 3.64 -3.93
C CYS A 60 -0.15 4.80 -3.37
N PHE A 61 -0.45 4.72 -2.07
CA PHE A 61 -1.14 5.76 -1.32
C PHE A 61 -0.14 6.28 -0.29
N GLU A 62 0.32 7.51 -0.49
CA GLU A 62 1.08 8.24 0.53
C GLU A 62 0.10 8.59 1.67
N MET A 63 0.47 8.27 2.90
CA MET A 63 -0.39 8.42 4.07
C MET A 63 0.18 9.35 5.14
N GLU A 64 1.49 9.64 5.16
CA GLU A 64 2.20 10.37 6.22
C GLU A 64 1.51 11.69 6.57
N GLU A 65 1.24 12.55 5.58
CA GLU A 65 0.57 13.83 5.83
C GLU A 65 -0.85 13.63 6.39
N LEU A 66 -1.54 12.59 5.90
CA LEU A 66 -2.91 12.28 6.35
C LEU A 66 -2.92 11.83 7.82
N MET A 67 -1.89 11.09 8.26
CA MET A 67 -1.82 10.50 9.60
C MET A 67 -1.91 11.53 10.73
N HIS A 68 -1.58 12.80 10.46
CA HIS A 68 -1.71 13.88 11.44
C HIS A 68 -3.15 14.27 11.79
N SER A 69 -4.15 13.89 10.98
CA SER A 69 -5.56 14.16 11.26
C SER A 69 -6.36 12.86 11.38
N LYS A 70 -6.67 12.45 12.61
CA LYS A 70 -7.51 11.26 12.87
C LYS A 70 -8.84 11.30 12.10
N ALA A 71 -9.47 12.47 12.02
CA ALA A 71 -10.73 12.63 11.27
C ALA A 71 -10.55 12.35 9.76
N ALA A 72 -9.48 12.89 9.16
CA ALA A 72 -9.17 12.68 7.76
C ALA A 72 -8.82 11.21 7.48
N VAL A 73 -7.97 10.59 8.32
CA VAL A 73 -7.62 9.17 8.25
C VAL A 73 -8.86 8.29 8.25
N MET A 74 -9.79 8.53 9.21
CA MET A 74 -11.02 7.75 9.32
C MET A 74 -11.83 7.76 8.02
N ALA A 75 -11.99 8.94 7.41
CA ALA A 75 -12.82 9.11 6.24
C ALA A 75 -12.17 8.56 4.96
N VAL A 76 -10.88 8.85 4.74
CA VAL A 76 -10.14 8.42 3.54
C VAL A 76 -9.94 6.91 3.52
N LEU A 77 -9.52 6.29 4.63
CA LEU A 77 -9.33 4.84 4.65
C LEU A 77 -10.66 4.10 4.52
N GLY A 78 -11.75 4.62 5.10
CA GLY A 78 -13.08 4.06 4.89
C GLY A 78 -13.43 4.01 3.39
N TYR A 79 -13.12 5.07 2.65
CA TYR A 79 -13.28 5.12 1.21
C TYR A 79 -12.36 4.16 0.46
N LEU A 80 -11.04 4.20 0.74
CA LEU A 80 -10.06 3.31 0.10
C LEU A 80 -10.40 1.85 0.32
N PHE A 81 -10.85 1.48 1.52
CA PHE A 81 -11.23 0.11 1.84
C PHE A 81 -12.47 -0.36 1.08
N ALA A 82 -13.42 0.52 0.80
CA ALA A 82 -14.55 0.20 -0.09
C ALA A 82 -14.04 -0.05 -1.52
N ARG A 83 -13.13 0.80 -2.02
CA ARG A 83 -12.54 0.67 -3.35
C ARG A 83 -11.66 -0.56 -3.53
N PHE A 84 -10.94 -0.95 -2.48
CA PHE A 84 -10.17 -2.19 -2.49
C PHE A 84 -11.09 -3.41 -2.56
N ASP A 85 -12.16 -3.43 -1.75
CA ASP A 85 -13.13 -4.52 -1.77
C ASP A 85 -13.81 -4.70 -3.14
N GLU A 86 -14.10 -3.60 -3.85
CA GLU A 86 -14.63 -3.60 -5.23
C GLU A 86 -13.61 -4.15 -6.24
N ARG A 87 -12.32 -3.90 -6.04
CA ARG A 87 -11.24 -4.34 -6.94
C ARG A 87 -10.75 -5.76 -6.70
N PHE A 88 -11.03 -6.34 -5.54
CA PHE A 88 -10.67 -7.73 -5.24
C PHE A 88 -11.62 -8.70 -5.96
N ASP A 89 -11.45 -8.79 -7.27
CA ASP A 89 -12.25 -9.55 -8.24
C ASP A 89 -11.79 -11.01 -8.44
N GLY A 90 -10.72 -11.43 -7.75
CA GLY A 90 -10.12 -12.75 -7.85
C GLY A 90 -8.78 -12.78 -8.56
N ALA A 91 -8.36 -11.69 -9.19
CA ALA A 91 -7.00 -11.56 -9.71
C ALA A 91 -5.97 -11.64 -8.55
N PRO A 92 -4.84 -12.33 -8.73
CA PRO A 92 -3.78 -12.38 -7.71
C PRO A 92 -3.33 -10.96 -7.33
N THR A 93 -3.57 -10.59 -6.07
CA THR A 93 -3.31 -9.21 -5.60
C THR A 93 -2.48 -9.22 -4.33
N LEU A 94 -1.49 -8.33 -4.26
CA LEU A 94 -0.74 -8.05 -3.04
C LEU A 94 -1.27 -6.75 -2.42
N LEU A 95 -1.86 -6.84 -1.23
CA LEU A 95 -2.19 -5.68 -0.41
C LEU A 95 -1.04 -5.44 0.56
N MET A 96 -0.22 -4.44 0.28
CA MET A 96 0.90 -4.04 1.13
C MET A 96 0.47 -2.95 2.09
N LEU A 97 0.67 -3.19 3.38
CA LEU A 97 0.37 -2.29 4.48
C LEU A 97 1.69 -1.95 5.18
N ASP A 98 2.30 -0.84 4.77
CA ASP A 98 3.57 -0.35 5.29
C ASP A 98 3.34 0.61 6.46
N GLU A 99 4.05 0.39 7.57
CA GLU A 99 3.90 1.13 8.84
C GLU A 99 2.43 1.31 9.28
N ALA A 100 1.61 0.31 8.98
CA ALA A 100 0.18 0.31 9.20
C ALA A 100 -0.24 0.12 10.67
N TRP A 101 0.72 0.12 11.61
CA TRP A 101 0.46 -0.01 13.04
C TRP A 101 -0.43 1.12 13.57
N LEU A 102 -0.30 2.34 13.01
CA LEU A 102 -1.18 3.47 13.33
C LEU A 102 -2.66 3.16 13.08
N PHE A 103 -2.98 2.26 12.15
CA PHE A 103 -4.35 1.83 11.90
C PHE A 103 -4.83 0.77 12.89
N LEU A 104 -3.91 0.08 13.57
CA LEU A 104 -4.23 -0.99 14.52
C LEU A 104 -4.71 -0.45 15.88
N ASP A 105 -4.37 0.79 16.20
CA ASP A 105 -4.82 1.48 17.41
C ASP A 105 -6.28 1.94 17.31
N ASP A 106 -6.81 2.12 16.09
CA ASP A 106 -8.22 2.46 15.91
C ASP A 106 -9.09 1.18 15.84
N PRO A 107 -10.08 1.01 16.75
CA PRO A 107 -10.87 -0.21 16.81
C PRO A 107 -11.63 -0.53 15.52
N VAL A 108 -12.06 0.48 14.75
CA VAL A 108 -12.80 0.28 13.50
C VAL A 108 -11.89 -0.32 12.45
N PHE A 109 -10.68 0.22 12.31
CA PHE A 109 -9.71 -0.27 11.33
C PHE A 109 -9.09 -1.59 11.73
N ALA A 110 -8.76 -1.77 13.01
CA ALA A 110 -8.31 -3.05 13.54
C ALA A 110 -9.34 -4.16 13.24
N ALA A 111 -10.62 -3.91 13.47
CA ALA A 111 -11.68 -4.86 13.14
C ALA A 111 -11.76 -5.18 11.64
N ARG A 112 -11.61 -4.16 10.78
CA ARG A 112 -11.62 -4.32 9.32
C ARG A 112 -10.42 -5.14 8.82
N ILE A 113 -9.21 -4.82 9.27
CA ILE A 113 -7.99 -5.55 8.93
C ILE A 113 -8.11 -7.01 9.39
N ARG A 114 -8.61 -7.23 10.62
CA ARG A 114 -8.88 -8.58 11.14
C ARG A 114 -9.88 -9.35 10.28
N GLN A 115 -10.92 -8.70 9.78
CA GLN A 115 -11.87 -9.32 8.85
C GLN A 115 -11.18 -9.69 7.53
N TRP A 116 -10.40 -8.76 6.96
CA TRP A 116 -9.66 -8.99 5.73
C TRP A 116 -8.68 -10.16 5.82
N LEU A 117 -7.92 -10.28 6.91
CA LEU A 117 -7.02 -11.41 7.12
C LEU A 117 -7.72 -12.78 7.05
N LYS A 118 -9.02 -12.83 7.38
CA LYS A 118 -9.84 -14.05 7.30
C LYS A 118 -10.48 -14.28 5.94
N THR A 119 -10.84 -13.22 5.22
CA THR A 119 -11.70 -13.32 4.02
C THR A 119 -10.92 -13.17 2.72
N LEU A 120 -9.87 -12.35 2.69
CA LEU A 120 -9.16 -11.95 1.47
C LEU A 120 -8.44 -13.10 0.77
N ARG A 121 -8.03 -14.14 1.51
CA ARG A 121 -7.50 -15.37 0.92
C ARG A 121 -8.45 -15.99 -0.11
N LYS A 122 -9.76 -15.95 0.13
CA LYS A 122 -10.78 -16.50 -0.79
C LYS A 122 -10.91 -15.66 -2.07
N LYS A 123 -10.51 -14.39 -2.01
CA LYS A 123 -10.46 -13.47 -3.15
C LYS A 123 -9.10 -13.46 -3.86
N ASN A 124 -8.23 -14.43 -3.56
CA ASN A 124 -6.87 -14.51 -4.12
C ASN A 124 -5.98 -13.30 -3.79
N VAL A 125 -6.21 -12.70 -2.61
CA VAL A 125 -5.43 -11.55 -2.13
C VAL A 125 -4.53 -11.98 -0.99
N SER A 126 -3.25 -11.60 -1.06
CA SER A 126 -2.27 -11.75 0.01
C SER A 126 -2.05 -10.40 0.69
N VAL A 127 -2.17 -10.38 2.02
CA VAL A 127 -1.88 -9.19 2.83
C VAL A 127 -0.45 -9.27 3.34
N ILE A 128 0.33 -8.22 3.12
CA ILE A 128 1.71 -8.09 3.57
C ILE A 128 1.76 -6.92 4.55
N PHE A 129 2.19 -7.17 5.78
CA PHE A 129 2.52 -6.13 6.74
C PHE A 129 4.02 -5.88 6.72
N ALA A 130 4.42 -4.62 6.60
CA ALA A 130 5.78 -4.16 6.81
C ALA A 130 5.79 -3.20 8.01
N THR A 131 6.71 -3.43 8.96
CA THR A 131 6.88 -2.62 10.16
C THR A 131 8.32 -2.69 10.63
N GLN A 132 8.82 -1.57 11.16
CA GLN A 132 10.10 -1.48 11.85
C GLN A 132 10.03 -2.03 13.28
N SER A 133 8.85 -1.98 13.92
CA SER A 133 8.65 -2.36 15.32
C SER A 133 7.70 -3.55 15.45
N LEU A 134 8.25 -4.69 15.86
CA LEU A 134 7.44 -5.85 16.25
C LEU A 134 6.63 -5.61 17.53
N ALA A 135 7.05 -4.65 18.37
CA ALA A 135 6.33 -4.30 19.60
C ALA A 135 4.95 -3.72 19.26
N ASP A 136 4.88 -2.84 18.27
CA ASP A 136 3.64 -2.16 17.88
C ASP A 136 2.58 -3.16 17.40
N ILE A 137 3.02 -4.23 16.73
CA ILE A 137 2.14 -5.34 16.36
C ILE A 137 1.73 -6.16 17.58
N LYS A 138 2.67 -6.47 18.48
CA LYS A 138 2.42 -7.28 19.69
C LYS A 138 1.39 -6.63 20.61
N ASP A 139 1.47 -5.32 20.77
CA ASP A 139 0.60 -4.56 21.68
C ASP A 139 -0.75 -4.23 21.03
N SER A 140 -0.89 -4.47 19.72
CA SER A 140 -2.14 -4.23 19.00
C SER A 140 -3.26 -5.20 19.41
N SER A 141 -4.51 -4.69 19.34
CA SER A 141 -5.72 -5.48 19.63
C SER A 141 -5.95 -6.67 18.70
N ILE A 142 -5.24 -6.73 17.57
CA ILE A 142 -5.35 -7.79 16.57
C ILE A 142 -4.08 -8.62 16.42
N ALA A 143 -3.10 -8.48 17.32
CA ALA A 143 -1.87 -9.26 17.33
C ALA A 143 -2.12 -10.76 17.14
N PRO A 144 -3.08 -11.41 17.85
CA PRO A 144 -3.34 -12.83 17.65
C PRO A 144 -3.78 -13.18 16.22
N ALA A 145 -4.59 -12.32 15.59
CA ALA A 145 -5.06 -12.53 14.23
C ALA A 145 -3.93 -12.36 13.21
N ILE A 146 -3.04 -11.39 13.42
CA ILE A 146 -1.84 -11.19 12.58
C ILE A 146 -0.91 -12.39 12.71
N ILE A 147 -0.59 -12.81 13.95
CA ILE A 147 0.32 -13.93 14.20
C ILE A 147 -0.23 -15.23 13.58
N GLU A 148 -1.53 -15.50 13.70
CA GLU A 148 -2.16 -16.69 13.15
C GLU A 148 -2.25 -16.67 11.61
N SER A 149 -2.62 -15.51 11.04
CA SER A 149 -2.89 -15.39 9.59
C SER A 149 -1.61 -15.20 8.77
N CYS A 150 -0.60 -14.54 9.32
CA CYS A 150 0.69 -14.27 8.66
C CYS A 150 1.65 -15.44 8.89
N ALA A 151 1.43 -16.52 8.13
CA ALA A 151 2.22 -17.76 8.24
C ALA A 151 3.63 -17.65 7.63
N SER A 152 3.87 -16.66 6.78
CA SER A 152 5.20 -16.35 6.23
C SER A 152 5.71 -15.08 6.87
N ARG A 153 6.94 -15.11 7.38
CA ARG A 153 7.59 -13.98 8.04
C ARG A 153 8.99 -13.80 7.51
N ILE A 154 9.38 -12.56 7.27
CA ILE A 154 10.74 -12.18 6.88
C ILE A 154 11.24 -11.25 7.98
N PHE A 155 12.26 -11.69 8.71
CA PHE A 155 12.91 -10.91 9.74
C PHE A 155 14.19 -10.30 9.16
N LEU A 156 14.34 -8.99 9.34
CA LEU A 156 15.55 -8.28 8.99
C LEU A 156 16.56 -8.33 10.17
N PRO A 157 17.86 -8.13 9.90
CA PRO A 157 18.88 -8.16 10.93
C PRO A 157 18.61 -7.13 12.03
N ASN A 158 18.70 -7.59 13.28
CA ASN A 158 18.54 -6.74 14.46
C ASN A 158 19.55 -7.15 15.55
N PRO A 159 20.68 -6.45 15.69
CA PRO A 159 21.72 -6.76 16.68
C PRO A 159 21.20 -6.79 18.12
N GLN A 160 20.11 -6.09 18.40
CA GLN A 160 19.48 -6.00 19.72
C GLN A 160 18.52 -7.15 20.00
N ALA A 161 18.27 -8.06 19.04
CA ALA A 161 17.30 -9.15 19.19
C ALA A 161 17.62 -10.08 20.37
N THR A 162 18.88 -10.15 20.80
CA THR A 162 19.28 -10.93 21.98
C THR A 162 19.07 -10.22 23.32
N GLU A 163 18.84 -8.91 23.32
CA GLU A 163 18.57 -8.15 24.56
C GLU A 163 17.29 -8.66 25.22
N PRO A 164 17.21 -8.78 26.57
CA PRO A 164 16.10 -9.47 27.24
C PRO A 164 14.70 -8.95 26.85
N GLN A 165 14.52 -7.64 26.78
CA GLN A 165 13.22 -7.03 26.45
C GLN A 165 12.80 -7.32 25.00
N ILE A 166 13.73 -7.18 24.06
CA ILE A 166 13.50 -7.38 22.63
C ILE A 166 13.33 -8.86 22.31
N ARG A 167 14.11 -9.72 22.96
CA ARG A 167 14.04 -11.18 22.83
C ARG A 167 12.63 -11.70 23.08
N THR A 168 11.98 -11.24 24.15
CA THR A 168 10.59 -11.64 24.48
C THR A 168 9.60 -11.27 23.39
N ILE A 169 9.85 -10.21 22.61
CA ILE A 169 9.02 -9.88 21.45
C ILE A 169 9.21 -10.94 20.36
N TYR A 170 10.44 -11.23 19.95
CA TYR A 170 10.72 -12.27 18.95
C TYR A 170 10.21 -13.66 19.36
N GLU A 171 10.34 -14.02 20.63
CA GLU A 171 9.76 -15.26 21.19
C GLU A 171 8.23 -15.28 21.05
N GLY A 172 7.57 -14.14 21.28
CA GLY A 172 6.14 -13.98 21.05
C GLY A 172 5.71 -14.16 19.59
N PHE A 173 6.60 -13.92 18.63
CA PHE A 173 6.41 -14.23 17.20
C PHE A 173 6.81 -15.66 16.83
N GLY A 174 7.16 -16.50 17.82
CA GLY A 174 7.44 -17.92 17.65
C GLY A 174 8.89 -18.22 17.23
N LEU A 175 9.83 -17.30 17.47
CA LEU A 175 11.24 -17.58 17.26
C LEU A 175 11.83 -18.29 18.48
N ASN A 176 12.64 -19.32 18.24
CA ASN A 176 13.45 -19.92 19.28
C ASN A 176 14.79 -19.18 19.44
N ARG A 177 15.52 -19.49 20.52
CA ARG A 177 16.82 -18.87 20.85
C ARG A 177 17.80 -18.86 19.66
N ARG A 178 17.93 -19.97 18.92
CA ARG A 178 18.86 -20.06 17.79
C ARG A 178 18.43 -19.16 16.63
N GLN A 179 17.14 -19.05 16.37
CA GLN A 179 16.61 -18.19 15.31
C GLN A 179 16.82 -16.72 15.65
N ILE A 180 16.66 -16.35 16.93
CA ILE A 180 16.95 -15.00 17.42
C ILE A 180 18.45 -14.69 17.29
N GLU A 181 19.34 -15.62 17.64
CA GLU A 181 20.79 -15.48 17.42
C GLU A 181 21.14 -15.25 15.94
N ILE A 182 20.46 -15.96 15.02
CA ILE A 182 20.63 -15.76 13.57
C ILE A 182 20.22 -14.34 13.18
N VAL A 183 19.04 -13.88 13.61
CA VAL A 183 18.57 -12.51 13.33
C VAL A 183 19.52 -11.45 13.91
N ALA A 184 20.11 -11.71 15.08
CA ALA A 184 21.03 -10.79 15.73
C ALA A 184 22.41 -10.69 15.05
N THR A 185 22.86 -11.77 14.42
CA THR A 185 24.20 -11.86 13.81
C THR A 185 24.18 -11.75 12.28
N ALA A 186 23.01 -11.73 11.66
CA ALA A 186 22.81 -11.54 10.23
C ALA A 186 23.35 -10.19 9.75
N GLN A 187 23.82 -10.15 8.50
CA GLN A 187 24.38 -8.93 7.91
C GLN A 187 23.27 -7.98 7.41
N PRO A 188 23.21 -6.73 7.93
CA PRO A 188 22.26 -5.71 7.46
C PRO A 188 22.34 -5.49 5.94
N LYS A 189 21.19 -5.26 5.31
CA LYS A 189 21.04 -5.01 3.87
C LYS A 189 21.52 -6.15 2.96
N ARG A 190 21.73 -7.36 3.50
CA ARG A 190 22.12 -8.54 2.72
C ARG A 190 21.36 -9.78 3.16
N ASP A 191 21.41 -10.08 4.45
CA ASP A 191 20.85 -11.31 4.99
C ASP A 191 19.41 -11.07 5.46
N TYR A 192 18.50 -11.94 5.04
CA TYR A 192 17.10 -11.94 5.44
C TYR A 192 16.74 -13.30 6.02
N TYR A 193 16.08 -13.33 7.17
CA TYR A 193 15.67 -14.58 7.80
C TYR A 193 14.20 -14.89 7.50
N TYR A 194 13.97 -15.89 6.66
CA TYR A 194 12.63 -16.37 6.30
C TYR A 194 12.16 -17.45 7.28
N GLN A 195 10.92 -17.33 7.75
CA GLN A 195 10.22 -18.32 8.55
C GLN A 195 8.87 -18.65 7.91
N SER A 196 8.58 -19.94 7.74
CA SER A 196 7.29 -20.41 7.22
C SER A 196 6.97 -21.83 7.66
N ARG A 197 5.76 -22.31 7.30
CA ARG A 197 5.38 -23.72 7.47
C ARG A 197 6.26 -24.69 6.67
N LEU A 198 6.87 -24.23 5.57
CA LEU A 198 7.72 -25.08 4.71
C LEU A 198 9.15 -25.19 5.25
N GLY A 199 9.51 -24.37 6.23
CA GLY A 199 10.85 -24.32 6.78
C GLY A 199 11.35 -22.89 6.96
N ASN A 200 12.56 -22.80 7.47
CA ASN A 200 13.19 -21.54 7.84
C ASN A 200 14.61 -21.47 7.26
N ARG A 201 15.00 -20.33 6.73
CA ARG A 201 16.31 -20.17 6.06
C ARG A 201 16.75 -18.72 6.02
N VAL A 202 18.05 -18.50 6.15
CA VAL A 202 18.69 -17.23 5.79
C VAL A 202 18.89 -17.21 4.27
N PHE A 203 18.49 -16.13 3.64
CA PHE A 203 18.67 -15.91 2.22
C PHE A 203 19.18 -14.50 1.94
N ASP A 204 19.77 -14.33 0.77
CA ASP A 204 20.13 -13.05 0.18
C ASP A 204 19.26 -12.86 -1.08
N LEU A 205 18.80 -11.63 -1.31
CA LEU A 205 18.05 -11.27 -2.50
C LEU A 205 18.93 -11.22 -3.76
N ASN A 206 20.26 -11.18 -3.59
CA ASN A 206 21.26 -11.11 -4.66
C ASN A 206 20.93 -10.00 -5.67
N LEU A 207 20.64 -8.81 -5.15
CA LEU A 207 20.21 -7.67 -5.95
C LEU A 207 21.38 -7.15 -6.79
N GLY A 208 21.29 -7.36 -8.11
CA GLY A 208 22.27 -6.84 -9.05
C GLY A 208 22.23 -5.30 -9.17
N PRO A 209 23.24 -4.69 -9.82
CA PRO A 209 23.34 -3.22 -9.95
C PRO A 209 22.11 -2.57 -10.58
N ALA A 210 21.51 -3.21 -11.60
CA ALA A 210 20.30 -2.73 -12.24
C ALA A 210 19.11 -2.68 -11.27
N THR A 211 18.89 -3.73 -10.46
CA THR A 211 17.82 -3.74 -9.47
C THR A 211 18.07 -2.72 -8.36
N LEU A 212 19.30 -2.66 -7.84
CA LEU A 212 19.70 -1.69 -6.82
C LEU A 212 19.59 -0.24 -7.30
N ALA A 213 19.69 0.02 -8.61
CA ALA A 213 19.45 1.35 -9.15
C ALA A 213 18.03 1.84 -8.86
N PHE A 214 17.05 0.94 -8.78
CA PHE A 214 15.66 1.29 -8.42
C PHE A 214 15.40 1.13 -6.93
N VAL A 215 15.56 -0.08 -6.38
CA VAL A 215 15.12 -0.37 -5.00
C VAL A 215 16.05 0.20 -3.93
N GLY A 216 17.28 0.60 -4.30
CA GLY A 216 18.23 1.25 -3.41
C GLY A 216 18.22 2.78 -3.47
N ALA A 217 17.40 3.38 -4.34
CA ALA A 217 17.32 4.83 -4.54
C ALA A 217 16.36 5.47 -3.51
N SER A 218 16.82 5.59 -2.27
CA SER A 218 15.98 6.03 -1.13
C SER A 218 16.45 7.34 -0.48
N MET A 219 17.53 7.95 -0.96
CA MET A 219 18.09 9.16 -0.35
C MET A 219 17.54 10.43 -1.02
N PRO A 220 17.53 11.60 -0.35
CA PRO A 220 17.06 12.86 -0.95
C PRO A 220 17.82 13.28 -2.23
N GLN A 221 19.06 12.83 -2.38
CA GLN A 221 19.83 13.02 -3.62
C GLN A 221 19.32 12.14 -4.76
N ASP A 222 18.83 10.94 -4.47
CA ASP A 222 18.24 10.05 -5.46
C ASP A 222 16.92 10.63 -5.96
N GLN A 223 16.10 11.18 -5.05
CA GLN A 223 14.85 11.87 -5.42
C GLN A 223 15.11 13.04 -6.38
N ARG A 224 16.08 13.90 -6.07
CA ARG A 224 16.47 15.00 -6.96
C ARG A 224 16.94 14.51 -8.32
N ALA A 225 17.73 13.43 -8.36
CA ALA A 225 18.17 12.84 -9.62
C ALA A 225 17.01 12.26 -10.44
N ILE A 226 16.03 11.63 -9.77
CA ILE A 226 14.79 11.14 -10.41
C ILE A 226 14.00 12.31 -11.01
N ASP A 227 13.81 13.40 -10.26
CA ASP A 227 13.12 14.60 -10.73
C ASP A 227 13.82 15.22 -11.94
N GLU A 228 15.15 15.30 -11.94
CA GLU A 228 15.91 15.78 -13.09
C GLU A 228 15.73 14.90 -14.33
N VAL A 229 15.76 13.58 -14.17
CA VAL A 229 15.55 12.63 -15.28
C VAL A 229 14.13 12.75 -15.82
N LEU A 230 13.12 12.80 -14.95
CA LEU A 230 11.73 13.00 -15.34
C LEU A 230 11.51 14.36 -16.03
N GLY A 231 12.10 15.43 -15.50
CA GLY A 231 12.01 16.77 -16.07
C GLY A 231 12.54 16.84 -17.50
N ARG A 232 13.63 16.13 -17.82
CA ARG A 232 14.15 16.03 -19.18
C ARG A 232 13.19 15.27 -20.11
N LEU A 233 12.64 14.14 -19.64
CA LEU A 233 11.74 13.31 -20.45
C LEU A 233 10.40 13.99 -20.78
N LEU A 234 9.88 14.79 -19.85
CA LEU A 234 8.61 15.50 -20.04
C LEU A 234 8.69 16.62 -21.09
N LEU A 235 9.88 17.16 -21.35
CA LEU A 235 10.09 18.16 -22.40
C LEU A 235 10.02 17.56 -23.81
N ASP A 236 10.26 16.26 -23.96
CA ASP A 236 10.33 15.57 -25.26
C ASP A 236 8.95 15.10 -25.78
N GLY A 237 7.86 15.35 -25.04
CA GLY A 237 6.46 15.18 -25.50
C GLY A 237 6.01 13.73 -25.76
N GLY A 238 6.84 12.73 -25.46
CA GLY A 238 6.56 11.30 -25.60
C GLY A 238 6.18 10.61 -24.29
N VAL A 239 5.84 9.30 -24.37
CA VAL A 239 5.71 8.45 -23.18
C VAL A 239 7.10 8.35 -22.53
N PRO A 240 7.29 8.80 -21.28
CA PRO A 240 8.62 8.81 -20.68
C PRO A 240 9.13 7.37 -20.47
N ASP A 241 10.17 6.97 -21.21
CA ASP A 241 10.97 5.78 -20.87
C ASP A 241 11.88 6.10 -19.68
N PHE A 242 11.24 6.27 -18.52
CA PHE A 242 11.93 6.58 -17.29
C PHE A 242 12.93 5.48 -16.92
N ALA A 243 12.58 4.20 -17.09
CA ALA A 243 13.43 3.10 -16.69
C ALA A 243 14.74 3.08 -17.49
N GLY A 244 14.69 3.24 -18.82
CA GLY A 244 15.88 3.33 -19.66
C GLY A 244 16.73 4.57 -19.35
N ALA A 245 16.10 5.74 -19.21
CA ALA A 245 16.80 6.98 -18.90
C ALA A 245 17.47 6.95 -17.51
N TRP A 246 16.77 6.39 -16.51
CA TRP A 246 17.30 6.23 -15.16
C TRP A 246 18.51 5.30 -15.11
N LEU A 247 18.46 4.16 -15.81
CA LEU A 247 19.59 3.25 -15.89
C LEU A 247 20.82 3.90 -16.54
N ARG A 248 20.64 4.68 -17.62
CA ARG A 248 21.74 5.44 -18.24
C ARG A 248 22.29 6.51 -17.31
N HIS A 249 21.42 7.23 -16.59
CA HIS A 249 21.83 8.19 -15.55
C HIS A 249 22.68 7.52 -14.46
N ARG A 250 22.40 6.25 -14.14
CA ARG A 250 23.16 5.44 -13.17
C ARG A 250 24.38 4.72 -13.78
N HIS A 251 24.77 5.05 -15.01
CA HIS A 251 25.88 4.43 -15.74
C HIS A 251 25.70 2.92 -16.00
N LEU A 252 24.46 2.49 -16.22
CA LEU A 252 24.08 1.12 -16.51
C LEU A 252 23.49 1.01 -17.93
N ASP A 253 24.22 1.51 -18.93
CA ASP A 253 23.78 1.53 -20.33
C ASP A 253 23.41 0.13 -20.84
N TRP A 254 24.20 -0.88 -20.48
CA TRP A 254 23.93 -2.28 -20.82
C TRP A 254 22.55 -2.76 -20.34
N ALA A 255 22.10 -2.29 -19.17
CA ALA A 255 20.82 -2.68 -18.60
C ALA A 255 19.67 -1.92 -19.28
N ALA A 256 19.90 -0.65 -19.62
CA ALA A 256 18.96 0.16 -20.38
C ALA A 256 18.72 -0.45 -21.77
N ASP A 257 19.77 -0.91 -22.45
CA ASP A 257 19.67 -1.52 -23.77
C ASP A 257 18.90 -2.85 -23.73
N LEU A 258 19.07 -3.64 -22.67
CA LEU A 258 18.29 -4.87 -22.45
C LEU A 258 16.79 -4.62 -22.31
N LEU A 259 16.34 -3.50 -21.74
CA LEU A 259 14.90 -3.21 -21.60
C LEU A 259 14.18 -3.22 -22.96
N THR A 260 14.84 -2.71 -24.00
CA THR A 260 14.29 -2.69 -25.37
C THR A 260 14.10 -4.09 -25.96
N SER A 261 14.81 -5.10 -25.43
CA SER A 261 14.72 -6.48 -25.86
C SER A 261 13.61 -7.29 -25.18
N PHE A 262 12.91 -6.72 -24.19
CA PHE A 262 11.78 -7.35 -23.50
C PHE A 262 10.44 -6.79 -23.99
N PRO A 263 9.67 -7.52 -24.83
CA PRO A 263 8.45 -7.00 -25.47
C PRO A 263 7.28 -6.74 -24.51
N GLY A 264 7.37 -7.14 -23.24
CA GLY A 264 6.28 -7.06 -22.26
C GLY A 264 5.99 -5.66 -21.70
N LEU A 265 6.85 -4.67 -21.99
CA LEU A 265 6.71 -3.28 -21.52
C LEU A 265 6.08 -2.34 -22.57
N ALA A 266 5.69 -2.85 -23.75
CA ALA A 266 4.95 -2.06 -24.72
C ALA A 266 3.66 -1.53 -24.08
N SER A 267 3.54 -0.20 -24.05
CA SER A 267 2.58 0.61 -23.29
C SER A 267 1.10 0.49 -23.75
N GLY A 268 0.67 -0.70 -24.18
CA GLY A 268 -0.66 -0.93 -24.76
C GLY A 268 -1.35 -2.24 -24.38
N SER A 269 -0.74 -3.13 -23.59
CA SER A 269 -1.40 -4.38 -23.16
C SER A 269 -2.14 -4.27 -21.82
N LEU A 270 -2.78 -3.13 -21.53
CA LEU A 270 -3.92 -3.13 -20.63
C LEU A 270 -5.02 -3.92 -21.34
N ARG A 271 -5.14 -5.21 -21.01
CA ARG A 271 -6.20 -6.07 -21.52
C ARG A 271 -7.54 -5.43 -21.15
N THR A 272 -8.17 -4.77 -22.11
CA THR A 272 -9.61 -4.53 -22.09
C THR A 272 -10.26 -5.91 -22.11
N ALA A 273 -10.69 -6.40 -20.95
CA ALA A 273 -11.58 -7.54 -20.87
C ALA A 273 -12.93 -7.12 -21.48
N ASN A 274 -13.04 -7.21 -22.81
CA ASN A 274 -14.34 -7.30 -23.46
C ASN A 274 -14.92 -8.67 -23.09
N HIS A 275 -15.85 -8.71 -22.14
CA HIS A 275 -16.75 -9.84 -21.98
C HIS A 275 -17.84 -9.75 -23.05
N PRO A 276 -17.94 -10.70 -24.00
CA PRO A 276 -19.22 -10.98 -24.62
C PRO A 276 -20.10 -11.65 -23.56
N GLN A 277 -21.23 -11.02 -23.25
CA GLN A 277 -22.34 -11.70 -22.57
C GLN A 277 -22.84 -12.80 -23.50
N GLU A 278 -22.40 -14.03 -23.28
CA GLU A 278 -23.15 -15.20 -23.75
C GLU A 278 -24.22 -15.54 -22.72
N ASN A 279 -25.45 -15.16 -23.09
CA ASN A 279 -26.68 -15.76 -22.58
C ASN A 279 -26.55 -17.28 -22.60
N LEU A 280 -26.86 -17.93 -21.47
CA LEU A 280 -27.44 -19.27 -21.45
C LEU A 280 -28.30 -19.41 -20.19
N LEU A 281 -29.59 -19.58 -20.48
CA LEU A 281 -30.72 -20.17 -19.74
C LEU A 281 -30.48 -20.63 -18.30
#